data_AF-A0A373VSY7-F1
#
_entry.id   AF-A0A373VSY7-F1
#
_cell.length_a   1.000
_cell.length_b   1.000
_cell.length_c   1.000
_cell.angle_alpha   90.00
_cell.angle_beta   90.00
_cell.angle_gamma   90.00
#
_symmetry.space_group_name_H-M   'P 1'
#
loop_
_entity.id
_entity.type
_entity.pdbx_description
1 polymer ?
#
loop_
_entity_poly.entity_id
_entity_poly.type
_entity_poly.pdbx_seq_one_letter_code
_entity_poly.pdbx_strand_id
1 'polypeptide(L)' 'MYTHIDEMQIAMAYVPCQKFSTTYDLGYALNVGTVFPELCKPFCGKRGGRR' A
#
# COMPACT_ATOMS: atom_id res chain seq x y z
N MET A 1 34.01 -2.63 -0.62
CA MET A 1 33.33 -3.94 -0.66
C MET A 1 32.52 -4.04 0.62
N TYR A 2 31.21 -4.24 0.54
CA TYR A 2 30.32 -4.23 1.71
C TYR A 2 30.58 -5.45 2.59
N THR A 3 31.25 -5.27 3.72
CA THR A 3 31.75 -6.34 4.62
C THR A 3 30.73 -6.84 5.65
N HIS A 4 29.47 -6.43 5.56
CA HIS A 4 28.45 -6.69 6.61
C HIS A 4 27.10 -7.21 6.07
N ILE A 5 27.04 -7.61 4.79
CA ILE A 5 25.78 -8.12 4.20
C ILE A 5 25.35 -9.42 4.88
N ASP A 6 26.32 -10.26 5.27
CA ASP A 6 26.07 -11.56 5.92
C ASP A 6 25.53 -11.43 7.36
N GLU A 7 25.70 -10.27 7.99
CA GLU A 7 25.20 -9.95 9.34
C GLU A 7 23.82 -9.28 9.30
N MET A 8 23.37 -8.87 8.12
CA MET A 8 22.07 -8.22 7.93
C MET A 8 20.98 -9.29 7.96
N GLN A 9 20.01 -9.14 8.87
CA GLN A 9 18.82 -9.99 8.86
C GLN A 9 18.17 -9.95 7.48
N ILE A 10 17.99 -11.11 6.85
CA ILE A 10 17.29 -11.22 5.58
C ILE A 10 15.93 -10.57 5.80
N ALA A 11 15.64 -9.51 5.04
CA ALA A 11 14.33 -8.89 5.08
C ALA A 11 13.30 -9.98 4.76
N MET A 12 12.49 -10.36 5.75
CA MET A 12 11.42 -11.31 5.58
C MET A 12 10.38 -10.65 4.67
N ALA A 13 10.51 -10.85 3.35
CA ALA A 13 9.59 -10.34 2.35
C ALA A 13 8.27 -11.13 2.35
N TYR A 14 7.76 -11.50 3.52
CA TYR A 14 6.45 -12.10 3.64
C TYR A 14 5.40 -11.00 3.53
N VAL A 15 4.74 -10.93 2.38
CA VAL A 15 3.56 -10.11 2.19
C VAL A 15 2.33 -10.99 2.42
N PRO A 16 1.55 -10.75 3.48
CA PRO A 16 0.35 -11.54 3.74
C PRO A 16 -0.67 -11.34 2.61
N CYS A 17 -1.33 -12.42 2.19
CA CYS A 17 -2.49 -12.33 1.31
C CYS A 17 -3.64 -11.64 2.05
N GLN A 18 -3.99 -10.43 1.61
CA GLN A 18 -5.12 -9.69 2.17
C GLN A 18 -6.45 -10.31 1.71
N LYS A 19 -7.35 -10.60 2.67
CA LYS A 19 -8.74 -10.98 2.38
C LYS A 19 -9.60 -9.73 2.42
N PHE A 20 -10.20 -9.38 1.30
CA PHE A 20 -11.14 -8.26 1.22
C PHE A 20 -12.55 -8.72 1.57
N SER A 21 -13.32 -7.84 2.21
CA SER A 21 -14.67 -8.12 2.69
C SER A 21 -15.75 -7.70 1.69
N THR A 22 -16.18 -6.44 1.75
CA THR A 22 -17.25 -5.87 0.93
C THR A 22 -16.69 -5.00 -0.19
N THR A 23 -17.44 -4.90 -1.29
CA THR A 23 -17.12 -4.01 -2.40
C THR A 23 -18.08 -2.84 -2.45
N TYR A 24 -17.60 -1.70 -2.95
CA TYR A 24 -18.48 -0.62 -3.36
C TYR A 24 -19.31 -1.00 -4.59
N ASP A 25 -20.39 -0.26 -4.82
CA ASP A 25 -21.03 -0.23 -6.12
C ASP A 25 -20.03 0.23 -7.20
N LEU A 26 -20.13 -0.32 -8.40
CA LEU A 26 -19.15 -0.09 -9.48
C LEU A 26 -19.09 1.39 -9.88
N GLY A 27 -20.21 2.10 -9.88
CA GLY A 27 -20.24 3.53 -10.23
C GLY A 27 -19.48 4.36 -9.20
N TYR A 28 -19.63 4.06 -7.92
CA TYR A 28 -18.88 4.72 -6.85
C TYR A 28 -17.40 4.33 -6.86
N ALA A 29 -17.09 3.04 -7.06
CA ALA A 29 -15.73 2.53 -7.12
C ALA A 29 -14.89 3.23 -8.20
N LEU A 30 -15.49 3.49 -9.36
CA LEU A 30 -14.85 4.22 -10.46
C LEU A 30 -14.49 5.67 -10.04
N ASN A 31 -15.37 6.32 -9.28
CA ASN A 31 -15.17 7.70 -8.83
C ASN A 31 -14.05 7.82 -7.78
N VAL A 32 -13.94 6.87 -6.85
CA VAL A 32 -12.94 6.91 -5.77
C VAL A 32 -11.62 6.21 -6.13
N GLY A 33 -11.58 5.47 -7.23
CA GLY A 33 -10.37 4.77 -7.71
C GLY A 33 -10.04 3.48 -6.97
N THR A 34 -11.00 2.92 -6.21
CA THR A 34 -10.87 1.61 -5.56
C THR A 34 -12.23 0.96 -5.39
N VAL A 35 -12.30 -0.36 -5.62
CA VAL A 35 -13.51 -1.17 -5.36
C VAL A 35 -13.64 -1.57 -3.90
N PHE A 36 -12.53 -1.57 -3.15
CA PHE A 36 -12.48 -2.01 -1.76
C PHE A 36 -12.48 -0.80 -0.81
N PRO A 37 -13.45 -0.71 0.13
CA PRO A 37 -13.50 0.35 1.14
C PRO A 37 -12.24 0.46 1.98
N GLU A 38 -11.63 -0.69 2.30
CA GLU A 38 -10.42 -0.81 3.11
C GLU A 38 -9.20 -0.10 2.49
N LEU A 39 -9.22 0.11 1.17
CA LEU A 39 -8.16 0.79 0.42
C LEU A 39 -8.45 2.27 0.19
N CYS A 40 -9.66 2.75 0.49
CA CYS A 40 -10.07 4.15 0.34
C CYS A 40 -9.53 5.00 1.50
N LYS A 41 -8.19 5.07 1.62
CA LYS A 41 -7.50 5.77 2.71
C LYS A 41 -7.25 7.23 2.35
N PRO A 42 -7.31 8.16 3.33
CA PRO A 42 -6.95 9.54 3.09
C PRO A 42 -5.50 9.64 2.61
N PHE A 43 -5.25 10.53 1.64
CA PHE A 43 -3.89 10.77 1.17
C PHE A 43 -3.08 11.49 2.27
N CYS A 44 -2.23 10.74 2.98
CA CYS A 44 -1.30 11.29 3.98
C CYS A 44 0.06 11.68 3.38
N GLY A 45 0.23 11.56 2.05
CA GLY A 45 1.47 11.91 1.38
C GLY A 45 1.75 13.41 1.48
N LYS A 46 2.99 13.78 1.77
CA LYS A 46 3.42 15.18 1.64
C LYS A 46 3.51 15.47 0.15
N ARG A 47 2.63 16.33 -0.38
CA ARG A 47 2.68 16.76 -1.78
C ARG A 47 4.11 17.24 -2.06
N GLY A 48 4.76 16.68 -3.09
CA GLY A 48 6.09 17.08 -3.54
C GLY A 48 6.08 18.50 -4.10
N GLY A 49 5.80 19.48 -3.26
CA GLY A 49 5.90 20.89 -3.59
C GLY A 49 7.33 21.33 -3.33
N ARG A 50 8.06 21.65 -4.41
CA ARG A 50 9.16 22.61 -4.31
C ARG A 50 8.51 23.93 -3.87
N ARG A 51 8.73 24.30 -2.61
CA ARG A 51 8.52 25.67 -2.14
C ARG A 51 9.75 26.48 -2.52
#